data_AF-A0A3Q3VS91-F1
#
_entry.id   AF-A0A3Q3VS91-F1
#
_cell.length_a   1.000
_cell.length_b   1.000
_cell.length_c   1.000
_cell.angle_alpha   90.00
_cell.angle_beta   90.00
_cell.angle_gamma   90.00
#
_symmetry.space_group_name_H-M   'P 1'
#
loop_
_entity.id
_entity.type
_entity.pdbx_description
1 polymer ?
#
loop_
_entity_poly.entity_id
_entity_poly.type
_entity_poly.pdbx_seq_one_letter_code
_entity_poly.pdbx_strand_id
1 'polypeptide(L)'
;KMEQDGAAVSQQTDTKMVSSEDSVEKQSDEATGNVCSQEPKPGAESKMSEEAEAQFSRRKLFDKVMQKSQEKFVELARFTSMFRPLYKKNPQKMENIHKQFIEELRRSIQEDISRLVEEGRLDFKLNELDKLERAAKKNPNPAWRPSGIPEQDFCSFLKPYYEKQEAYMRQELKKIQAENASLAQRVQAGRDNIAQTEYRISTTVDEWKVRKASVTEFERLALSLSPADVFDV
;
A
#
# COMPACT_ATOMS: atom_id res chain seq x y z
N LYS A 1 12.34 -40.50 44.61
CA LYS A 1 11.71 -40.49 43.28
C LYS A 1 12.67 -39.72 42.38
N MET A 2 13.17 -40.37 41.32
CA MET A 2 14.19 -39.93 40.33
C MET A 2 14.20 -38.41 40.08
N GLU A 3 15.32 -37.67 40.11
CA GLU A 3 16.59 -37.75 39.34
C GLU A 3 16.45 -37.43 37.83
N GLN A 4 17.32 -36.50 37.39
CA GLN A 4 17.74 -36.06 36.05
C GLN A 4 16.93 -34.93 35.39
N ASP A 5 17.49 -33.70 35.32
CA ASP A 5 18.49 -33.21 34.34
C ASP A 5 17.89 -33.21 32.92
N GLY A 6 17.81 -32.13 32.14
CA GLY A 6 18.70 -30.98 31.97
C GLY A 6 19.11 -30.97 30.50
N ALA A 7 18.79 -29.91 29.73
CA ALA A 7 19.54 -29.46 28.54
C ALA A 7 18.79 -28.35 27.78
N ALA A 8 19.44 -27.20 27.68
CA ALA A 8 19.18 -26.18 26.67
C ALA A 8 20.16 -26.41 25.50
N VAL A 9 19.66 -26.34 24.26
CA VAL A 9 20.48 -26.17 23.05
C VAL A 9 19.72 -25.26 22.07
N SER A 10 20.36 -24.14 21.72
CA SER A 10 20.00 -23.23 20.63
C SER A 10 20.25 -23.86 19.26
N GLN A 11 19.42 -23.52 18.26
CA GLN A 11 19.84 -23.54 16.85
C GLN A 11 19.36 -22.30 16.08
N GLN A 12 20.31 -21.81 15.30
CA GLN A 12 20.37 -20.68 14.37
C GLN A 12 19.54 -20.94 13.09
N THR A 13 18.84 -19.92 12.59
CA THR A 13 19.01 -19.23 11.30
C THR A 13 19.15 -20.09 10.04
N ASP A 14 18.20 -19.93 9.10
CA ASP A 14 18.51 -19.99 7.67
C ASP A 14 17.57 -19.08 6.86
N THR A 15 18.17 -18.02 6.31
CA THR A 15 17.60 -17.09 5.34
C THR A 15 18.45 -17.18 4.07
N LYS A 16 17.87 -17.59 2.95
CA LYS A 16 18.46 -17.48 1.60
C LYS A 16 17.32 -17.49 0.57
N MET A 17 16.89 -16.33 0.05
CA MET A 17 17.40 -15.64 -1.14
C MET A 17 17.33 -16.47 -2.43
N VAL A 18 16.33 -16.18 -3.27
CA VAL A 18 16.38 -16.36 -4.73
C VAL A 18 15.73 -15.12 -5.37
N SER A 19 16.56 -14.39 -6.11
CA SER A 19 16.21 -13.34 -7.06
C SER A 19 16.51 -13.90 -8.45
N SER A 20 15.61 -13.70 -9.40
CA SER A 20 15.94 -13.74 -10.83
C SER A 20 15.17 -12.64 -11.55
N GLU A 21 15.95 -11.76 -12.17
CA GLU A 21 15.57 -10.66 -13.05
C GLU A 21 14.97 -11.19 -14.36
N ASP A 22 14.11 -10.39 -15.00
CA ASP A 22 14.30 -10.07 -16.42
C ASP A 22 13.55 -8.79 -16.81
N SER A 23 14.29 -7.87 -17.42
CA SER A 23 13.81 -6.64 -18.07
C SER A 23 13.87 -6.84 -19.58
N VAL A 24 12.80 -6.49 -20.30
CA VAL A 24 12.88 -6.26 -21.75
C VAL A 24 12.04 -5.03 -22.11
N GLU A 25 12.74 -4.00 -22.58
CA GLU A 25 12.22 -2.84 -23.30
C GLU A 25 11.51 -3.22 -24.59
N LYS A 26 10.51 -2.43 -24.99
CA LYS A 26 10.27 -2.09 -26.40
C LYS A 26 9.51 -0.77 -26.53
N GLN A 27 10.22 0.23 -27.04
CA GLN A 27 9.69 1.41 -27.72
C GLN A 27 9.43 1.10 -29.21
N SER A 28 8.90 2.12 -29.92
CA SER A 28 8.73 2.30 -31.38
C SER A 28 7.30 1.97 -31.88
N ASP A 29 6.56 2.75 -32.69
CA ASP A 29 6.77 3.96 -33.52
C ASP A 29 5.39 4.65 -33.74
N GLU A 30 5.26 5.99 -33.67
CA GLU A 30 5.36 6.99 -34.76
C GLU A 30 4.18 7.04 -35.75
N ALA A 31 3.48 8.19 -35.80
CA ALA A 31 2.72 8.67 -36.95
C ALA A 31 2.60 10.21 -36.92
N THR A 32 3.65 10.84 -37.42
CA THR A 32 3.69 12.02 -38.31
C THR A 32 2.41 12.86 -38.55
N GLY A 33 2.56 14.17 -38.34
CA GLY A 33 1.62 15.22 -38.76
C GLY A 33 2.23 16.61 -38.64
N ASN A 34 3.28 16.88 -39.44
CA ASN A 34 4.00 18.14 -39.53
C ASN A 34 3.27 19.13 -40.46
N VAL A 35 2.95 20.36 -40.02
CA VAL A 35 3.04 21.60 -40.83
C VAL A 35 3.21 22.82 -39.91
N CYS A 36 4.33 23.51 -40.10
CA CYS A 36 4.71 24.80 -39.53
C CYS A 36 4.15 25.96 -40.37
N SER A 37 3.74 27.08 -39.76
CA SER A 37 4.18 28.43 -40.14
C SER A 37 3.54 29.57 -39.33
N GLN A 38 4.43 30.46 -38.88
CA GLN A 38 4.30 31.91 -38.67
C GLN A 38 3.87 32.46 -37.29
N GLU A 39 4.85 33.03 -36.59
CA GLU A 39 4.65 34.15 -35.65
C GLU A 39 4.19 35.42 -36.40
N PRO A 40 3.51 36.32 -35.69
CA PRO A 40 4.20 37.57 -35.36
C PRO A 40 3.96 38.04 -33.91
N LYS A 41 5.04 38.47 -33.25
CA LYS A 41 5.05 39.43 -32.12
C LYS A 41 4.99 40.88 -32.68
N PRO A 42 4.79 41.97 -31.88
CA PRO A 42 4.81 42.05 -30.41
C PRO A 42 3.70 42.93 -29.76
N GLY A 43 3.57 42.83 -28.44
CA GLY A 43 3.24 44.00 -27.61
C GLY A 43 1.82 44.06 -27.03
N ALA A 44 1.62 43.39 -25.90
CA ALA A 44 0.82 43.93 -24.80
C ALA A 44 1.22 43.18 -23.52
N GLU A 45 1.73 43.94 -22.58
CA GLU A 45 2.22 43.51 -21.29
C GLU A 45 1.15 42.72 -20.53
N SER A 46 1.42 41.44 -20.32
CA SER A 46 0.95 40.75 -19.13
C SER A 46 2.14 39.99 -18.59
N LYS A 47 2.92 40.69 -17.75
CA LYS A 47 3.72 40.03 -16.74
C LYS A 47 2.74 39.21 -15.88
N MET A 48 2.46 37.98 -16.28
CA MET A 48 1.91 36.98 -15.39
C MET A 48 3.02 36.64 -14.40
N SER A 49 3.16 37.53 -13.42
CA SER A 49 3.56 37.27 -12.05
C SER A 49 4.27 35.93 -11.83
N GLU A 50 5.54 35.85 -12.19
CA GLU A 50 6.57 35.06 -11.48
C GLU A 50 6.94 35.74 -10.14
N GLU A 51 5.99 36.47 -9.55
CA GLU A 51 6.12 37.25 -8.32
C GLU A 51 5.23 36.66 -7.21
N ALA A 52 5.20 35.33 -7.09
CA ALA A 52 4.57 34.66 -5.96
C ALA A 52 5.17 33.27 -5.76
N GLU A 53 6.37 33.21 -5.15
CA GLU A 53 6.79 32.20 -4.16
C GLU A 53 8.31 32.09 -4.09
N ALA A 54 8.99 33.20 -3.76
CA ALA A 54 10.13 33.08 -2.87
C ALA A 54 9.59 32.73 -1.47
N GLN A 55 8.97 31.55 -1.33
CA GLN A 55 8.50 31.07 -0.04
C GLN A 55 9.76 30.86 0.80
N PHE A 56 10.03 31.82 1.70
CA PHE A 56 11.18 31.76 2.59
C PHE A 56 11.14 30.43 3.33
N SER A 57 12.21 29.64 3.19
CA SER A 57 12.35 28.39 3.93
C SER A 57 12.13 28.66 5.42
N ARG A 58 11.25 27.88 6.07
CA ARG A 58 10.95 28.04 7.49
C ARG A 58 12.20 27.95 8.36
N ARG A 59 13.19 27.16 7.94
CA ARG A 59 14.51 27.09 8.57
C ARG A 59 15.23 28.44 8.55
N LYS A 60 15.33 29.08 7.37
CA LYS A 60 15.99 30.39 7.25
C LYS A 60 15.28 31.46 8.08
N LEU A 61 13.95 31.38 8.17
CA LEU A 61 13.17 32.27 9.02
C LEU A 61 13.49 32.02 10.51
N PHE A 62 13.54 30.76 10.93
CA PHE A 62 13.93 30.38 12.29
C PHE A 62 15.32 30.93 12.64
N ASP A 63 16.33 30.69 11.80
CA ASP A 63 17.70 31.17 12.03
C ASP A 63 17.73 32.70 12.18
N LYS A 64 17.00 33.41 11.31
CA LYS A 64 16.90 34.87 11.35
C LYS A 64 16.23 35.38 12.62
N VAL A 65 15.14 34.74 13.06
CA VAL A 65 14.43 35.12 14.29
C VAL A 65 15.30 34.86 15.53
N MET A 66 15.97 33.72 15.58
CA MET A 66 16.89 33.38 16.67
C MET A 66 18.04 34.38 16.76
N GLN A 67 18.72 34.66 15.64
CA GLN A 67 19.79 35.66 15.61
C GLN A 67 19.31 37.04 16.07
N LYS A 68 18.14 37.50 15.58
CA LYS A 68 17.58 38.79 15.97
C LYS A 68 17.19 38.84 17.45
N SER A 69 16.64 37.76 18.00
CA SER A 69 16.30 37.68 19.41
C SER A 69 17.54 37.75 20.31
N GLN A 70 18.63 37.08 19.92
CA GLN A 70 19.92 37.13 20.62
C GLN A 70 20.52 38.54 20.60
N GLU A 71 20.52 39.22 19.45
CA GLU A 71 20.94 40.62 19.34
C GLU A 71 20.16 41.52 20.30
N LYS A 72 18.83 41.39 20.31
CA LYS A 72 17.95 42.18 21.20
C LYS A 72 18.12 41.87 22.67
N PHE A 73 18.35 40.62 23.01
CA PHE A 73 18.61 40.22 24.39
C PHE A 73 19.90 40.85 24.92
N VAL A 74 20.95 40.85 24.11
CA VAL A 74 22.22 41.47 24.46
C VAL A 74 22.11 42.99 24.56
N GLU A 75 21.35 43.65 23.68
CA GLU A 75 21.06 45.10 23.78
C GLU A 75 20.36 45.47 25.10
N LEU A 76 19.53 44.58 25.63
CA LEU A 76 18.81 44.79 26.90
C LEU A 76 19.72 44.68 28.12
N ALA A 77 20.88 44.01 28.00
CA ALA A 77 21.84 43.85 29.08
C ALA A 77 22.55 45.19 29.37
N ARG A 78 21.96 46.02 30.24
CA ARG A 78 22.51 47.33 30.65
C ARG A 78 23.64 47.23 31.68
N PHE A 79 24.70 46.50 31.34
CA PHE A 79 25.81 46.19 32.23
C PHE A 79 26.50 47.45 32.80
N THR A 80 26.71 48.48 31.97
CA THR A 80 27.38 49.72 32.35
C THR A 80 26.57 50.57 33.35
N SER A 81 25.24 50.57 33.28
CA SER A 81 24.41 51.32 34.23
C SER A 81 24.33 50.65 35.60
N MET A 82 24.38 49.32 35.64
CA MET A 82 24.28 48.54 36.88
C MET A 82 25.58 48.59 37.70
N PHE A 83 26.73 48.66 37.04
CA PHE A 83 28.05 48.59 37.70
C PHE A 83 28.83 49.91 37.68
N ARG A 84 28.15 51.06 37.59
CA ARG A 84 28.78 52.41 37.51
C ARG A 84 29.91 52.67 38.51
N PRO A 85 29.78 52.34 39.82
CA PRO A 85 30.86 52.61 40.79
C PRO A 85 32.17 51.88 40.48
N LEU A 86 32.07 50.68 39.90
CA LEU A 86 33.23 49.85 39.54
C LEU A 86 33.86 50.33 38.24
N TYR A 87 33.06 50.77 37.27
CA TYR A 87 33.52 51.41 36.05
C TYR A 87 34.35 52.67 36.31
N LYS A 88 33.98 53.48 37.33
CA LYS A 88 34.76 54.66 37.73
C LYS A 88 36.12 54.31 38.34
N LYS A 89 36.23 53.16 39.02
CA LYS A 89 37.47 52.74 39.69
C LYS A 89 38.48 52.10 38.74
N ASN A 90 38.02 51.30 37.78
CA ASN A 90 38.88 50.62 36.81
C ASN A 90 38.14 50.39 35.48
N PRO A 91 38.08 51.40 34.60
CA PRO A 91 37.30 51.32 33.36
C PRO A 91 37.81 50.21 32.43
N GLN A 92 39.12 50.10 32.25
CA GLN A 92 39.72 49.11 31.35
C GLN A 92 39.42 47.66 31.76
N LYS A 93 39.56 47.33 33.05
CA LYS A 93 39.24 45.97 33.54
C LYS A 93 37.75 45.66 33.41
N MET A 94 36.90 46.63 33.71
CA MET A 94 35.45 46.44 33.66
C MET A 94 34.92 46.33 32.23
N GLU A 95 35.49 47.08 31.28
CA GLU A 95 35.20 46.89 29.85
C GLU A 95 35.60 45.50 29.37
N ASN A 96 36.73 44.96 29.84
CA ASN A 96 37.17 43.62 29.47
C ASN A 96 36.22 42.54 30.02
N ILE A 97 35.81 42.67 31.29
CA ILE A 97 34.82 41.77 31.91
C ILE A 97 33.48 41.83 31.17
N HIS A 98 33.03 43.03 30.79
CA HIS A 98 31.78 43.18 30.04
C HIS A 98 31.85 42.50 28.67
N LYS A 99 32.94 42.68 27.93
CA LYS A 99 33.14 42.00 26.63
C LYS A 99 33.11 40.48 26.80
N GLN A 100 33.86 39.95 27.76
CA GLN A 100 33.87 38.52 28.07
C GLN A 100 32.48 38.01 28.42
N PHE A 101 31.76 38.69 29.31
CA PHE A 101 30.39 38.30 29.68
C PHE A 101 29.46 38.21 28.46
N ILE A 102 29.50 39.20 27.56
CA ILE A 102 28.65 39.22 26.38
C ILE A 102 29.04 38.15 25.37
N GLU A 103 30.33 37.88 25.18
CA GLU A 103 30.84 36.82 24.32
C GLU A 103 30.43 35.43 24.84
N GLU A 104 30.63 35.17 26.13
CA GLU A 104 30.24 33.93 26.80
C GLU A 104 28.73 33.70 26.72
N LEU A 105 27.94 34.75 27.01
CA LEU A 105 26.48 34.69 26.94
C LEU A 105 26.00 34.40 25.51
N ARG A 106 26.57 35.07 24.51
CA ARG A 106 26.24 34.84 23.10
C ARG A 106 26.58 33.42 22.69
N ARG A 107 27.78 32.94 23.06
CA ARG A 107 28.24 31.60 22.73
C ARG A 107 27.33 30.54 23.37
N SER A 108 27.05 30.65 24.67
CA SER A 108 26.17 29.74 25.39
C SER A 108 24.78 29.67 24.75
N ILE A 109 24.15 30.81 24.44
CA ILE A 109 22.84 30.84 23.79
C ILE A 109 22.91 30.18 22.40
N GLN A 110 23.95 30.45 21.62
CA GLN A 110 24.10 29.88 20.28
C GLN A 110 24.32 28.37 20.32
N GLU A 111 25.13 27.88 21.26
CA GLU A 111 25.35 26.46 21.52
C GLU A 111 24.03 25.79 21.93
N ASP A 112 23.27 26.38 22.85
CA ASP A 112 21.99 25.86 23.30
C ASP A 112 20.96 25.77 22.16
N ILE A 113 20.86 26.83 21.34
CA ILE A 113 19.99 26.83 20.15
C ILE A 113 20.43 25.75 19.17
N SER A 114 21.74 25.60 18.93
CA SER A 114 22.26 24.59 18.01
C SER A 114 21.96 23.18 18.49
N ARG A 115 22.14 22.92 19.80
CA ARG A 115 21.75 21.63 20.41
C ARG A 115 20.26 21.36 20.26
N LEU A 116 19.39 22.36 20.54
CA LEU A 116 17.94 22.20 20.36
C LEU A 116 17.53 21.94 18.90
N VAL A 117 18.20 22.57 17.94
CA VAL A 117 17.99 22.35 16.50
C VAL A 117 18.34 20.92 16.12
N GLU A 118 19.49 20.43 16.60
CA GLU A 118 19.99 19.07 16.34
C GLU A 118 19.11 18.00 17.01
N GLU A 119 18.87 18.12 18.32
CA GLU A 119 18.02 17.21 19.09
C GLU A 119 16.59 17.14 18.54
N GLY A 120 16.02 18.31 18.23
CA GLY A 120 14.70 18.43 17.63
C GLY A 120 14.63 18.01 16.17
N ARG A 121 15.78 17.80 15.51
CA ARG A 121 15.91 17.60 14.05
C ARG A 121 15.10 18.65 13.28
N LEU A 122 15.18 19.91 13.72
CA LEU A 122 14.34 20.99 13.21
C LEU A 122 14.59 21.23 11.72
N ASP A 123 15.81 21.02 11.25
CA ASP A 123 16.20 21.14 9.85
C ASP A 123 15.35 20.26 8.95
N PHE A 124 15.26 18.98 9.31
CA PHE A 124 14.44 18.02 8.58
C PHE A 124 12.95 18.38 8.71
N LYS A 125 12.45 18.61 9.93
CA LYS A 125 11.01 18.85 10.17
C LYS A 125 10.50 20.10 9.46
N LEU A 126 11.23 21.22 9.53
CA LEU A 126 10.83 22.47 8.89
C LEU A 126 10.88 22.37 7.36
N ASN A 127 11.88 21.66 6.81
CA ASN A 127 11.96 21.40 5.38
C ASN A 127 10.84 20.46 4.89
N GLU A 128 10.49 19.43 5.67
CA GLU A 128 9.35 18.56 5.35
C GLU A 128 8.02 19.32 5.43
N LEU A 129 7.84 20.23 6.39
CA LEU A 129 6.67 21.10 6.43
C LEU A 129 6.58 22.00 5.18
N ASP A 130 7.70 22.55 4.70
CA ASP A 130 7.76 23.31 3.45
C ASP A 130 7.37 22.45 2.22
N LYS A 131 7.68 21.16 2.23
CA LYS A 131 7.25 20.22 1.17
C LYS A 131 5.76 19.89 1.28
N LEU A 132 5.28 19.57 2.48
CA LEU A 132 3.89 19.21 2.74
C LEU A 132 2.93 20.36 2.42
N GLU A 133 3.29 21.59 2.78
CA GLU A 133 2.52 22.77 2.43
C GLU A 133 2.41 22.92 0.92
N ARG A 134 3.53 22.86 0.19
CA ARG A 134 3.53 22.95 -1.28
C ARG A 134 2.68 21.86 -1.93
N ALA A 135 2.74 20.64 -1.43
CA ALA A 135 1.91 19.54 -1.90
C ALA A 135 0.41 19.78 -1.62
N ALA A 136 0.09 20.41 -0.49
CA ALA A 136 -1.29 20.67 -0.06
C ALA A 136 -1.92 21.93 -0.67
N LYS A 137 -1.14 22.89 -1.20
CA LYS A 137 -1.64 24.17 -1.74
C LYS A 137 -2.78 24.04 -2.76
N LYS A 138 -2.78 22.95 -3.53
CA LYS A 138 -3.78 22.70 -4.57
C LYS A 138 -5.06 22.04 -4.05
N ASN A 139 -5.09 21.60 -2.79
CA ASN A 139 -6.25 20.95 -2.20
C ASN A 139 -7.15 22.02 -1.57
N PRO A 140 -8.38 22.24 -2.10
CA PRO A 140 -9.31 23.23 -1.55
C PRO A 140 -9.97 22.76 -0.24
N ASN A 141 -9.87 21.47 0.06
CA ASN A 141 -10.51 20.87 1.23
C ASN A 141 -9.73 21.21 2.51
N PRO A 142 -10.44 21.45 3.63
CA PRO A 142 -9.81 21.57 4.93
C PRO A 142 -8.95 20.34 5.24
N ALA A 143 -7.75 20.58 5.78
CA ALA A 143 -6.88 19.50 6.21
C ALA A 143 -7.54 18.72 7.36
N TRP A 144 -7.43 17.39 7.32
CA TRP A 144 -7.96 16.52 8.37
C TRP A 144 -7.36 16.88 9.75
N ARG A 145 -8.19 16.78 10.78
CA ARG A 145 -7.81 16.94 12.18
C ARG A 145 -8.43 15.79 12.97
N PRO A 146 -7.73 15.22 13.96
CA PRO A 146 -8.31 14.25 14.86
C PRO A 146 -9.60 14.79 15.47
N SER A 147 -10.67 14.00 15.40
CA SER A 147 -11.97 14.36 15.99
C SER A 147 -11.92 14.36 17.51
N GLY A 148 -10.93 13.66 18.10
CA GLY A 148 -10.85 13.38 19.53
C GLY A 148 -11.59 12.09 19.91
N ILE A 149 -12.21 11.41 18.95
CA ILE A 149 -12.87 10.12 19.11
C ILE A 149 -12.00 9.07 18.40
N PRO A 150 -11.22 8.26 19.14
CA PRO A 150 -10.27 7.32 18.55
C PRO A 150 -10.91 6.39 17.53
N GLU A 151 -12.08 5.84 17.81
CA GLU A 151 -12.77 4.89 16.94
C GLU A 151 -13.04 5.50 15.56
N GLN A 152 -13.49 6.76 15.51
CA GLN A 152 -13.76 7.47 14.27
C GLN A 152 -12.48 7.78 13.50
N ASP A 153 -11.44 8.24 14.20
CA ASP A 153 -10.16 8.59 13.61
C ASP A 153 -9.49 7.34 13.00
N PHE A 154 -9.53 6.20 13.71
CA PHE A 154 -9.03 4.91 13.22
C PHE A 154 -9.83 4.36 12.04
N CYS A 155 -11.17 4.47 12.07
CA CYS A 155 -11.99 4.02 10.95
C CYS A 155 -11.63 4.73 9.64
N SER A 156 -11.33 6.04 9.68
CA SER A 156 -10.94 6.79 8.49
C SER A 156 -9.66 6.26 7.83
N PHE A 157 -8.69 5.85 8.66
CA PHE A 157 -7.42 5.28 8.20
C PHE A 157 -7.56 3.84 7.69
N LEU A 158 -8.39 3.02 8.36
CA LEU A 158 -8.55 1.60 8.02
C LEU A 158 -9.47 1.36 6.82
N LYS A 159 -10.41 2.27 6.55
CA LYS A 159 -11.42 2.09 5.50
C LYS A 159 -10.82 1.75 4.12
N PRO A 160 -9.79 2.43 3.59
CA PRO A 160 -9.22 2.09 2.29
C PRO A 160 -8.63 0.68 2.22
N TYR A 161 -8.09 0.17 3.34
CA TYR A 161 -7.55 -1.19 3.41
C TYR A 161 -8.67 -2.23 3.31
N TYR A 162 -9.76 -2.04 4.06
CA TYR A 162 -10.90 -2.95 4.02
C TYR A 162 -11.63 -2.90 2.68
N GLU A 163 -11.75 -1.73 2.05
CA GLU A 163 -12.31 -1.61 0.69
C GLU A 163 -11.48 -2.41 -0.32
N LYS A 164 -10.15 -2.35 -0.23
CA LYS A 164 -9.26 -3.16 -1.09
C LYS A 164 -9.44 -4.66 -0.85
N GLN A 165 -9.53 -5.07 0.41
CA GLN A 165 -9.75 -6.47 0.78
C GLN A 165 -11.11 -6.97 0.28
N GLU A 166 -12.17 -6.20 0.46
CA GLU A 166 -13.51 -6.54 -0.01
C GLU A 166 -13.54 -6.68 -1.53
N ALA A 167 -12.93 -5.76 -2.26
CA ALA A 167 -12.85 -5.82 -3.72
C ALA A 167 -12.14 -7.10 -4.20
N TYR A 168 -11.02 -7.46 -3.56
CA TYR A 168 -10.30 -8.69 -3.86
C TYR A 168 -11.16 -9.94 -3.59
N MET A 169 -11.80 -10.02 -2.42
CA MET A 169 -12.62 -11.18 -2.07
C MET A 169 -13.83 -11.33 -3.00
N ARG A 170 -14.46 -10.23 -3.42
CA ARG A 170 -15.55 -10.25 -4.40
C ARG A 170 -15.10 -10.80 -5.74
N GLN A 171 -13.89 -10.44 -6.18
CA GLN A 171 -13.34 -10.94 -7.44
C GLN A 171 -13.08 -12.46 -7.37
N GLU A 172 -12.45 -12.94 -6.30
CA GLU A 172 -12.19 -14.38 -6.12
C GLU A 172 -13.49 -15.18 -5.97
N LEU A 173 -14.46 -14.66 -5.24
CA LEU A 173 -15.77 -15.30 -5.09
C LEU A 173 -16.50 -15.43 -6.45
N LYS A 174 -16.44 -14.39 -7.29
CA LYS A 174 -17.00 -14.44 -8.64
C LYS A 174 -16.33 -15.50 -9.52
N LYS A 175 -15.01 -15.65 -9.40
CA LYS A 175 -14.24 -16.68 -10.13
C LYS A 175 -14.67 -18.08 -9.71
N ILE A 176 -14.73 -18.36 -8.41
CA ILE A 176 -15.15 -19.65 -7.87
C ILE A 176 -16.60 -19.98 -8.26
N GLN A 177 -17.50 -18.99 -8.21
CA GLN A 177 -18.90 -19.19 -8.61
C GLN A 177 -19.02 -19.55 -10.09
N ALA A 178 -18.27 -18.89 -10.98
CA ALA A 178 -18.28 -19.19 -12.40
C ALA A 178 -17.75 -20.61 -12.69
N GLU A 179 -16.65 -20.99 -12.05
CA GLU A 179 -16.09 -22.33 -12.17
C GLU A 179 -17.05 -23.41 -11.66
N ASN A 180 -17.62 -23.21 -10.46
CA ASN A 180 -18.60 -24.14 -9.90
C ASN A 180 -19.85 -24.27 -10.76
N ALA A 181 -20.34 -23.18 -11.37
CA ALA A 181 -21.47 -23.24 -12.29
C ALA A 181 -21.15 -24.08 -13.54
N SER A 182 -19.96 -23.90 -14.13
CA SER A 182 -19.48 -24.70 -15.25
C SER A 182 -19.35 -26.18 -14.89
N LEU A 183 -18.76 -26.48 -13.73
CA LEU A 183 -18.62 -27.85 -13.22
C LEU A 183 -19.99 -28.48 -12.95
N ALA A 184 -20.93 -27.77 -12.34
CA ALA A 184 -22.28 -28.25 -12.08
C ALA A 184 -23.01 -28.59 -13.39
N GLN A 185 -22.88 -27.74 -14.41
CA GLN A 185 -23.46 -28.01 -15.73
C GLN A 185 -22.87 -29.28 -16.36
N ARG A 186 -21.55 -29.48 -16.26
CA ARG A 186 -20.90 -30.70 -16.77
C ARG A 186 -21.34 -31.95 -16.03
N VAL A 187 -21.49 -31.87 -14.71
CA VAL A 187 -22.02 -32.99 -13.90
C VAL A 187 -23.44 -33.32 -14.32
N GLN A 188 -24.29 -32.32 -14.51
CA GLN A 188 -25.68 -32.54 -14.94
C GLN A 188 -25.73 -33.21 -16.32
N ALA A 189 -25.01 -32.67 -17.31
CA ALA A 189 -24.92 -33.29 -18.63
C ALA A 189 -24.39 -34.73 -18.57
N GLY A 190 -23.42 -35.00 -17.69
CA GLY A 190 -22.92 -36.35 -17.44
C GLY A 190 -24.00 -37.29 -16.88
N ARG A 191 -24.79 -36.82 -15.92
CA ARG A 191 -25.91 -37.60 -15.34
C ARG A 191 -26.98 -37.90 -16.38
N ASP A 192 -27.32 -36.92 -17.22
CA ASP A 192 -28.34 -37.09 -18.26
C ASP A 192 -27.89 -38.14 -19.30
N ASN A 193 -26.61 -38.12 -19.69
CA ASN A 193 -26.03 -39.12 -20.60
C ASN A 193 -26.04 -40.54 -20.00
N ILE A 194 -25.74 -40.66 -18.69
CA ILE A 194 -25.80 -41.95 -17.99
C ILE A 194 -27.23 -42.46 -17.97
N ALA A 195 -28.20 -41.64 -17.57
CA ALA A 195 -29.61 -42.02 -17.52
C ALA A 195 -30.14 -42.46 -18.90
N GLN A 196 -29.75 -41.76 -19.98
CA GLN A 196 -30.10 -42.16 -21.34
C GLN A 196 -29.49 -43.51 -21.73
N THR A 197 -28.24 -43.75 -21.34
CA THR A 197 -27.55 -45.02 -21.62
C THR A 197 -28.17 -46.17 -20.85
N GLU A 198 -28.46 -45.96 -19.56
CA GLU A 198 -29.17 -46.93 -18.72
C GLU A 198 -30.53 -47.29 -19.32
N TYR A 199 -31.31 -46.30 -19.75
CA TYR A 199 -32.59 -46.53 -20.42
C TYR A 199 -32.45 -47.41 -21.66
N ARG A 200 -31.50 -47.11 -22.55
CA ARG A 200 -31.24 -47.91 -23.77
C ARG A 200 -30.84 -49.34 -23.44
N ILE A 201 -30.01 -49.53 -22.42
CA ILE A 201 -29.61 -50.87 -21.94
C ILE A 201 -30.84 -51.62 -21.45
N SER A 202 -31.68 -51.00 -20.59
CA SER A 202 -32.91 -51.62 -20.09
C SER A 202 -33.85 -52.03 -21.22
N THR A 203 -34.12 -51.15 -22.20
CA THR A 203 -34.96 -51.47 -23.36
C THR A 203 -34.41 -52.65 -24.14
N THR A 204 -33.09 -52.65 -24.42
CA THR A 204 -32.44 -53.76 -25.13
C THR A 204 -32.58 -55.05 -24.32
N VAL A 205 -32.31 -55.01 -23.02
CA VAL A 205 -32.45 -56.19 -22.15
C VAL A 205 -33.89 -56.73 -22.17
N ASP A 206 -34.90 -55.88 -22.15
CA ASP A 206 -36.30 -56.30 -22.19
C ASP A 206 -36.69 -56.89 -23.55
N GLU A 207 -36.24 -56.30 -24.66
CA GLU A 207 -36.41 -56.87 -26.00
C GLU A 207 -35.78 -58.27 -26.11
N TRP A 208 -34.58 -58.45 -25.56
CA TRP A 208 -33.90 -59.75 -25.55
C TRP A 208 -34.66 -60.79 -24.70
N LYS A 209 -35.24 -60.39 -23.56
CA LYS A 209 -36.10 -61.28 -22.76
C LYS A 209 -37.33 -61.73 -23.54
N VAL A 210 -38.00 -60.80 -24.23
CA VAL A 210 -39.18 -61.11 -25.07
C VAL A 210 -38.80 -62.07 -26.19
N ARG A 211 -37.73 -61.78 -26.94
CA ARG A 211 -37.26 -62.66 -28.03
C ARG A 211 -36.91 -64.05 -27.50
N LYS A 212 -36.22 -64.14 -26.36
CA LYS A 212 -35.88 -65.42 -25.72
C LYS A 212 -37.14 -66.21 -25.38
N ALA A 213 -38.15 -65.57 -24.78
CA ALA A 213 -39.42 -66.22 -24.49
C ALA A 213 -40.10 -66.75 -25.77
N SER A 214 -40.14 -65.96 -26.85
CA SER A 214 -40.67 -66.41 -28.14
C SER A 214 -39.93 -67.61 -28.73
N VAL A 215 -38.59 -67.66 -28.63
CA VAL A 215 -37.80 -68.81 -29.07
C VAL A 215 -38.14 -70.06 -28.24
N THR A 216 -38.26 -69.93 -26.92
CA THR A 216 -38.65 -71.03 -26.04
C THR A 216 -40.07 -71.54 -26.34
N GLU A 217 -41.01 -70.65 -26.64
CA GLU A 217 -42.36 -71.03 -27.10
C GLU A 217 -42.32 -71.77 -28.45
N PHE A 218 -41.53 -71.27 -29.41
CA PHE A 218 -41.35 -71.92 -30.71
C PHE A 218 -40.74 -73.32 -30.58
N GLU A 219 -39.71 -73.48 -29.75
CA GLU A 219 -39.07 -74.77 -29.46
C GLU A 219 -40.08 -75.76 -28.84
N ARG A 220 -40.92 -75.29 -27.92
CA ARG A 220 -42.00 -76.12 -27.35
C ARG A 220 -43.00 -76.58 -28.39
N LEU A 221 -43.41 -75.70 -29.31
CA LEU A 221 -44.30 -76.05 -30.43
C LEU A 221 -43.65 -77.02 -31.41
N ALA A 222 -42.36 -76.85 -31.71
CA ALA A 222 -41.62 -77.77 -32.58
C ALA A 222 -41.55 -79.19 -31.98
N LEU A 223 -41.32 -79.29 -30.67
CA LEU A 223 -41.30 -80.56 -29.93
C LEU A 223 -42.68 -81.23 -29.83
N SER A 224 -43.79 -80.49 -29.94
CA SER A 224 -45.14 -81.09 -29.97
C SER A 224 -45.57 -81.56 -31.36
N LEU A 225 -44.91 -81.06 -32.41
CA LEU A 225 -45.14 -81.43 -33.82
C LEU A 225 -44.23 -82.58 -34.29
N SER A 226 -43.16 -82.89 -33.56
CA SER A 226 -42.39 -84.13 -33.77
C SER A 226 -43.21 -85.33 -33.29
N PRO A 227 -43.50 -86.33 -34.15
CA PRO A 227 -44.11 -87.57 -33.70
C PRO A 227 -43.19 -88.22 -32.66
N ALA A 228 -43.74 -88.57 -31.50
CA ALA A 228 -43.10 -89.59 -30.68
C ALA A 228 -43.09 -90.86 -31.53
N ASP A 229 -41.90 -91.29 -31.96
CA ASP A 229 -41.72 -92.54 -32.68
C ASP A 229 -42.33 -93.67 -31.84
N VAL A 230 -43.49 -94.13 -32.30
CA VAL A 230 -44.02 -95.46 -32.08
C VAL A 230 -43.16 -96.39 -32.92
N PHE A 231 -42.09 -96.93 -32.33
CA PHE A 231 -41.58 -98.24 -32.70
C PHE A 231 -41.67 -99.13 -31.46
N ASP A 232 -42.85 -99.75 -31.35
CA ASP A 232 -43.09 -100.92 -30.52
C ASP A 232 -42.62 -102.15 -31.33
N VAL A 233 -41.55 -102.81 -30.86
CA VAL A 233 -41.13 -104.17 -31.27
C VAL A 233 -40.66 -104.91 -30.02
#